data_AF-A0A7Y4NV48-F1
#
_entry.id   AF-A0A7Y4NV48-F1
#
_cell.length_a   1.000
_cell.length_b   1.000
_cell.length_c   1.000
_cell.angle_alpha   90.00
_cell.angle_beta   90.00
_cell.angle_gamma   90.00
#
_symmetry.space_group_name_H-M   'P 1'
#
loop_
_entity.id
_entity.type
_entity.pdbx_description
1 polymer ?
#
loop_
_entity_poly.entity_id
_entity_poly.type
_entity_poly.pdbx_seq_one_letter_code
_entity_poly.pdbx_strand_id
1 'polypeptide(L)'
;MSREPMRILCLAVGLLLTAACGEGESLSVSAPPLRLAPGRETRLTVQVQRAGITGDFFLRVSGLPDFVEARTSRVLDTKDTALILFRVVDTVPAGTQVTARIEVFNAAGQRAATDVPVAFDVSGGAVDPSFGVGGSRSLPTPDNLGVCGAATTPDGQLVLARAYPSGYEVSWLDEAGTLLHTTPVPEGRSYATAGEARCGLAVASDGAIWLSGTFATDDFQLGLLVTRLLPDGSRDPGFGRGGILRIDPVSSMGSAFLGPGDLFVLPDGRALVSGLGQRKSSLLRLLPDGTRDGAFGEDGWVFITTEGAAPRLFPLPDGRFLTLVQVLRPQPDSPSSMGRYPAVLRFLPDGRRDPSYGAGDLNPGLEREGGTVAGAMLEPDGALMLSLRHRGELLRLTPAGSLDRAWGTGGYRKLLPLPGMITQPPLDVLVRLEDGRIASADWGSAGKVRVAFVFTLQPDGTVTPTSREGARNAAFTARPSLPLGTDPNYRLERPRWLFPLPGNRGLLVSDLLEDRRDKEGRWPVVTDVHLARFFL
;
A
#
# COMPACT_ATOMS: atom_id res chain seq x y z
N MET A 1 -18.48 18.26 -81.28
CA MET A 1 -17.01 18.39 -81.15
C MET A 1 -16.73 19.85 -80.83
N SER A 2 -15.99 20.33 -79.85
CA SER A 2 -15.25 19.78 -78.70
C SER A 2 -14.70 21.01 -77.93
N ARG A 3 -14.58 20.90 -76.59
CA ARG A 3 -13.68 21.65 -75.67
C ARG A 3 -13.96 23.13 -75.33
N GLU A 4 -14.27 23.36 -74.04
CA GLU A 4 -13.75 24.31 -73.01
C GLU A 4 -12.87 25.53 -73.40
N PRO A 5 -12.73 26.62 -72.58
CA PRO A 5 -12.63 26.63 -71.09
C PRO A 5 -13.11 27.91 -70.33
N MET A 6 -12.73 27.97 -69.04
CA MET A 6 -12.57 29.13 -68.11
C MET A 6 -13.72 29.55 -67.18
N ARG A 7 -13.55 29.24 -65.88
CA ARG A 7 -14.16 29.93 -64.75
C ARG A 7 -13.13 30.85 -64.10
N ILE A 8 -13.41 32.16 -64.09
CA ILE A 8 -12.68 33.18 -63.33
C ILE A 8 -13.46 33.50 -62.04
N LEU A 9 -12.66 33.64 -60.98
CA LEU A 9 -12.96 34.01 -59.61
C LEU A 9 -13.40 35.49 -59.51
N CYS A 10 -14.45 35.80 -58.75
CA CYS A 10 -14.75 37.18 -58.32
C CYS A 10 -14.95 37.25 -56.80
N LEU A 11 -14.15 38.10 -56.17
CA LEU A 11 -14.20 38.54 -54.78
C LEU A 11 -15.10 39.79 -54.66
N ALA A 12 -15.98 39.79 -53.65
CA ALA A 12 -16.59 40.87 -52.86
C ALA A 12 -16.92 42.27 -53.47
N VAL A 13 -18.18 42.72 -53.36
CA VAL A 13 -18.71 43.70 -52.35
C VAL A 13 -20.17 44.10 -52.70
N GLY A 14 -21.08 43.81 -51.76
CA GLY A 14 -22.29 44.57 -51.37
C GLY A 14 -23.29 45.11 -52.41
N LEU A 15 -24.47 44.46 -52.50
CA LEU A 15 -25.76 45.15 -52.31
C LEU A 15 -26.87 44.14 -51.99
N LEU A 16 -27.77 44.55 -51.10
CA LEU A 16 -28.80 43.73 -50.44
C LEU A 16 -29.75 43.04 -51.43
N LEU A 17 -29.84 41.71 -51.30
CA LEU A 17 -31.07 40.96 -51.50
C LEU A 17 -31.23 40.08 -50.26
N THR A 18 -32.03 40.56 -49.31
CA THR A 18 -32.58 39.78 -48.21
C THR A 18 -33.49 38.70 -48.80
N ALA A 19 -32.89 37.59 -49.22
CA ALA A 19 -33.61 36.33 -49.24
C ALA A 19 -33.81 35.95 -47.77
N ALA A 20 -35.06 36.01 -47.31
CA ALA A 20 -35.48 35.34 -46.09
C ALA A 20 -35.19 33.84 -46.27
N CYS A 21 -33.97 33.41 -45.91
CA CYS A 21 -33.74 32.04 -45.50
C CYS A 21 -34.66 31.84 -44.30
N GLY A 22 -35.65 30.96 -44.44
CA GLY A 22 -36.47 30.56 -43.30
C GLY A 22 -35.56 30.16 -42.15
N GLU A 23 -35.89 30.63 -40.95
CA GLU A 23 -35.29 30.12 -39.72
C GLU A 23 -35.67 28.64 -39.62
N GLY A 24 -34.85 27.78 -40.21
CA GLY A 24 -34.98 26.34 -40.08
C GLY A 24 -34.72 25.95 -38.63
N GLU A 25 -35.52 25.01 -38.13
CA GLU A 25 -35.23 24.38 -36.84
C GLU A 25 -33.79 23.86 -36.83
N SER A 26 -33.01 24.26 -35.82
CA SER A 26 -31.64 23.76 -35.65
C SER A 26 -31.39 23.38 -34.21
N LEU A 27 -30.66 22.28 -34.02
CA LEU A 27 -30.24 21.77 -32.72
C LEU A 27 -28.77 21.35 -32.83
N SER A 28 -27.93 21.87 -31.95
CA SER A 28 -26.55 21.45 -31.80
C SER A 28 -26.20 21.27 -30.33
N VAL A 29 -25.22 20.40 -30.08
CA VAL A 29 -24.69 20.15 -28.75
C VAL A 29 -23.17 20.22 -28.79
N SER A 30 -22.57 20.82 -27.78
CA SER A 30 -21.12 20.87 -27.63
C SER A 30 -20.73 20.71 -26.16
N ALA A 31 -19.57 20.12 -25.95
CA ALA A 31 -18.97 19.98 -24.64
C ALA A 31 -17.44 20.01 -24.78
N PRO A 32 -16.70 20.52 -23.78
CA PRO A 32 -15.25 20.50 -23.80
C PRO A 32 -14.71 19.06 -23.62
N PRO A 33 -13.44 18.79 -23.99
CA PRO A 33 -12.75 17.55 -23.64
C PRO A 33 -12.88 17.23 -22.16
N LEU A 34 -13.10 15.96 -21.84
CA LEU A 34 -13.32 15.50 -20.48
C LEU A 34 -12.02 14.96 -19.88
N ARG A 35 -11.69 15.40 -18.67
CA ARG A 35 -10.62 14.81 -17.85
C ARG A 35 -11.21 14.18 -16.61
N LEU A 36 -10.96 12.89 -16.42
CA LEU A 36 -11.44 12.11 -15.28
C LEU A 36 -10.28 11.69 -14.39
N ALA A 37 -10.50 11.67 -13.08
CA ALA A 37 -9.55 11.14 -12.11
C ALA A 37 -10.28 10.15 -11.19
N PRO A 38 -9.69 8.99 -10.84
CA PRO A 38 -10.24 8.10 -9.84
C PRO A 38 -10.50 8.80 -8.50
N GLY A 39 -11.54 8.37 -7.78
CA GLY A 39 -11.87 8.94 -6.46
C GLY A 39 -12.61 10.28 -6.47
N ARG A 40 -12.85 10.89 -7.65
CA ARG A 40 -13.52 12.18 -7.76
C ARG A 40 -14.70 12.13 -8.73
N GLU A 41 -15.76 12.86 -8.36
CA GLU A 41 -16.87 13.15 -9.26
C GLU A 41 -16.55 14.38 -10.12
N THR A 42 -16.50 14.21 -11.43
CA THR A 42 -16.22 15.30 -12.40
C THR A 42 -17.51 15.82 -12.98
N ARG A 43 -17.65 17.14 -12.98
CA ARG A 43 -18.78 17.86 -13.57
C ARG A 43 -18.43 18.31 -14.98
N LEU A 44 -19.23 17.89 -15.96
CA LEU A 44 -19.18 18.38 -17.34
C LEU A 44 -20.43 19.20 -17.64
N THR A 45 -20.24 20.47 -18.00
CA THR A 45 -21.32 21.32 -18.51
C THR A 45 -21.43 21.14 -20.02
N VAL A 46 -22.60 20.71 -20.48
CA VAL A 46 -22.95 20.56 -21.89
C VAL A 46 -23.71 21.80 -22.35
N GLN A 47 -23.32 22.34 -23.50
CA GLN A 47 -23.99 23.46 -24.16
C GLN A 47 -24.93 22.92 -25.23
N VAL A 48 -26.18 23.37 -25.22
CA VAL A 48 -27.22 23.01 -26.17
C VAL A 48 -27.67 24.28 -26.87
N GLN A 49 -27.43 24.39 -28.18
CA GLN A 49 -27.94 25.50 -28.97
C GLN A 49 -29.15 25.02 -29.76
N ARG A 50 -30.24 25.78 -29.68
CA ARG A 50 -31.48 25.50 -30.38
C ARG A 50 -32.06 26.78 -30.98
N ALA A 51 -32.55 26.70 -32.21
CA ALA A 51 -33.27 27.78 -32.87
C ALA A 51 -34.57 27.22 -33.46
N GLY A 52 -35.70 27.87 -33.19
CA GLY A 52 -37.02 27.43 -33.65
C GLY A 52 -37.57 26.18 -32.96
N ILE A 53 -36.92 25.69 -31.90
CA ILE A 53 -37.29 24.45 -31.19
C ILE A 53 -37.57 24.76 -29.72
N THR A 54 -38.69 24.26 -29.20
CA THR A 54 -39.11 24.41 -27.80
C THR A 54 -39.32 23.05 -27.13
N GLY A 55 -39.25 23.05 -25.80
CA GLY A 55 -39.48 21.89 -24.95
C GLY A 55 -38.22 21.32 -24.32
N ASP A 56 -38.43 20.47 -23.31
CA ASP A 56 -37.33 19.85 -22.56
C ASP A 56 -36.61 18.78 -23.38
N PHE A 57 -35.30 18.70 -23.21
CA PHE A 57 -34.48 17.64 -23.77
C PHE A 57 -33.90 16.73 -22.69
N PHE A 58 -33.64 15.49 -23.09
CA PHE A 58 -32.95 14.48 -22.30
C PHE A 58 -31.54 14.28 -22.84
N LEU A 59 -30.64 13.92 -21.94
CA LEU A 59 -29.26 13.58 -22.25
C LEU A 59 -29.08 12.07 -22.18
N ARG A 60 -28.29 11.53 -23.10
CA ARG A 60 -27.77 10.16 -23.07
C ARG A 60 -26.28 10.20 -23.31
N VAL A 61 -25.54 9.43 -22.51
CA VAL A 61 -24.10 9.22 -22.69
C VAL A 61 -23.87 7.78 -23.08
N SER A 62 -23.01 7.55 -24.06
CA SER A 62 -22.64 6.21 -24.55
C SER A 62 -21.15 6.18 -24.92
N GLY A 63 -20.61 4.98 -25.18
CA GLY A 63 -19.18 4.80 -25.47
C GLY A 63 -18.29 4.87 -24.22
N LEU A 64 -18.87 4.80 -23.03
CA LEU A 64 -18.13 4.69 -21.78
C LEU A 64 -17.83 3.21 -21.48
N PRO A 65 -16.62 2.89 -21.00
CA PRO A 65 -16.31 1.57 -20.48
C PRO A 65 -16.96 1.35 -19.10
N ASP A 66 -17.03 0.09 -18.67
CA ASP A 66 -17.74 -0.31 -17.44
C ASP A 66 -17.16 0.30 -16.15
N PHE A 67 -15.90 0.75 -16.17
CA PHE A 67 -15.26 1.44 -15.05
C PHE A 67 -15.57 2.96 -14.99
N VAL A 68 -16.41 3.49 -15.88
CA VAL A 68 -16.84 4.90 -15.87
C VAL A 68 -18.36 5.01 -15.82
N GLU A 69 -18.88 5.56 -14.74
CA GLU A 69 -20.30 5.89 -14.60
C GLU A 69 -20.58 7.34 -15.03
N ALA A 70 -21.75 7.57 -15.62
CA ALA A 70 -22.27 8.90 -15.93
C ALA A 70 -23.72 9.07 -15.43
N ARG A 71 -24.00 10.19 -14.77
CA ARG A 71 -25.34 10.60 -14.36
C ARG A 71 -25.70 11.92 -15.04
N THR A 72 -26.80 11.91 -15.77
CA THR A 72 -27.23 13.04 -16.61
C THR A 72 -28.34 13.85 -15.96
N SER A 73 -28.32 15.17 -16.10
CA SER A 73 -29.47 16.02 -15.81
C SER A 73 -30.39 16.15 -17.03
N ARG A 74 -31.59 16.70 -16.81
CA ARG A 74 -32.46 17.16 -17.91
C ARG A 74 -32.01 18.54 -18.41
N VAL A 75 -32.23 18.83 -19.69
CA VAL A 75 -32.11 20.18 -20.26
C VAL A 75 -33.50 20.79 -20.24
N LEU A 76 -33.71 21.79 -19.40
CA LEU A 76 -35.00 22.49 -19.33
C LEU A 76 -35.14 23.43 -20.53
N ASP A 77 -36.36 23.66 -21.00
CA ASP A 77 -36.65 24.57 -22.13
C ASP A 77 -36.13 26.02 -21.90
N THR A 78 -35.97 26.42 -20.64
CA THR A 78 -35.42 27.73 -20.24
C THR A 78 -33.90 27.78 -20.14
N LYS A 79 -33.19 26.69 -20.42
CA LYS A 79 -31.74 26.59 -20.27
C LYS A 79 -31.05 26.04 -21.52
N ASP A 80 -29.94 26.68 -21.85
CA ASP A 80 -29.03 26.23 -22.91
C ASP A 80 -27.90 25.33 -22.38
N THR A 81 -28.00 24.94 -21.11
CA THR A 81 -26.98 24.12 -20.44
C THR A 81 -27.58 22.98 -19.65
N ALA A 82 -26.82 21.89 -19.58
CA ALA A 82 -27.09 20.77 -18.69
C ALA A 82 -25.80 20.19 -18.11
N LEU A 83 -25.95 19.44 -17.03
CA LEU A 83 -24.83 18.87 -16.28
C LEU A 83 -24.80 17.35 -16.46
N ILE A 84 -23.59 16.83 -16.67
CA ILE A 84 -23.31 15.42 -16.56
C ILE A 84 -22.27 15.23 -15.45
N LEU A 85 -22.56 14.34 -14.50
CA LEU A 85 -21.64 13.91 -13.46
C LEU A 85 -20.99 12.61 -13.89
N PHE A 86 -19.66 12.58 -13.95
CA PHE A 86 -18.87 11.40 -14.26
C PHE A 86 -18.12 10.91 -13.03
N ARG A 87 -17.98 9.60 -12.88
CA ARG A 87 -17.16 8.97 -11.83
C ARG A 87 -16.41 7.78 -12.40
N VAL A 88 -15.12 7.68 -12.11
CA VAL A 88 -14.32 6.47 -12.33
C VAL A 88 -14.50 5.57 -11.11
N VAL A 89 -15.03 4.37 -11.33
CA VAL A 89 -15.43 3.44 -10.27
C VAL A 89 -14.50 2.24 -10.14
N ASP A 90 -13.55 2.08 -11.06
CA ASP A 90 -12.55 1.01 -11.04
C ASP A 90 -11.22 1.47 -11.65
N THR A 91 -10.21 0.60 -11.63
CA THR A 91 -8.88 0.87 -12.17
C THR A 91 -8.94 1.15 -13.67
N VAL A 92 -8.26 2.22 -14.10
CA VAL A 92 -8.15 2.57 -15.52
C VAL A 92 -6.99 1.78 -16.13
N PRO A 93 -7.22 0.89 -17.12
CA PRO A 93 -6.14 0.17 -17.78
C PRO A 93 -5.13 1.11 -18.44
N ALA A 94 -3.85 0.71 -18.46
CA ALA A 94 -2.80 1.50 -19.11
C ALA A 94 -3.09 1.68 -20.61
N GLY A 95 -2.89 2.90 -21.12
CA GLY A 95 -3.10 3.21 -22.54
C GLY A 95 -4.57 3.37 -22.97
N THR A 96 -5.53 3.35 -22.03
CA THR A 96 -6.96 3.53 -22.35
C THR A 96 -7.21 4.83 -23.11
N GLN A 97 -7.87 4.70 -24.26
CA GLN A 97 -8.42 5.82 -25.04
C GLN A 97 -9.95 5.70 -25.05
N VAL A 98 -10.65 6.74 -24.61
CA VAL A 98 -12.12 6.73 -24.55
C VAL A 98 -12.67 7.97 -25.24
N THR A 99 -13.74 7.77 -26.00
CA THR A 99 -14.53 8.85 -26.58
C THR A 99 -15.98 8.67 -26.13
N ALA A 100 -16.47 9.61 -25.32
CA ALA A 100 -17.85 9.60 -24.86
C ALA A 100 -18.74 10.28 -25.91
N ARG A 101 -19.80 9.61 -26.34
CA ARG A 101 -20.82 10.20 -27.21
C ARG A 101 -21.95 10.76 -26.36
N ILE A 102 -22.12 12.07 -26.40
CA ILE A 102 -23.19 12.80 -25.70
C ILE A 102 -24.29 13.12 -26.70
N GLU A 103 -25.48 12.60 -26.48
CA GLU A 103 -26.66 12.84 -27.31
C GLU A 103 -27.72 13.60 -26.51
N VAL A 104 -28.28 14.63 -27.12
CA VAL A 104 -29.44 15.39 -26.65
C VAL A 104 -30.62 15.03 -27.54
N PHE A 105 -31.75 14.65 -26.94
CA PHE A 105 -32.95 14.27 -27.68
C PHE A 105 -34.23 14.65 -26.93
N ASN A 106 -35.33 14.82 -27.66
CA ASN A 106 -36.65 15.04 -27.07
C ASN A 106 -37.71 14.07 -27.60
N ALA A 107 -38.93 14.17 -27.06
CA ALA A 107 -40.07 13.32 -27.44
C ALA A 107 -40.57 13.60 -28.87
N ALA A 108 -40.32 14.78 -29.41
CA ALA A 108 -40.67 15.16 -30.78
C ALA A 108 -39.72 14.55 -31.83
N GLY A 109 -38.65 13.86 -31.40
CA GLY A 109 -37.71 13.18 -32.27
C GLY A 109 -36.51 14.01 -32.73
N GLN A 110 -36.40 15.26 -32.29
CA GLN A 110 -35.22 16.10 -32.54
C GLN A 110 -34.03 15.59 -31.73
N ARG A 111 -32.86 15.46 -32.38
CA ARG A 111 -31.64 14.93 -31.76
C ARG A 111 -30.39 15.64 -32.26
N ALA A 112 -29.41 15.80 -31.38
CA ALA A 112 -28.06 16.22 -31.73
C ALA A 112 -27.05 15.46 -30.88
N ALA A 113 -25.86 15.20 -31.41
CA ALA A 113 -24.81 14.49 -30.69
C ALA A 113 -23.44 15.13 -30.92
N THR A 114 -22.57 14.98 -29.92
CA THR A 114 -21.15 15.37 -29.99
C THR A 114 -20.30 14.28 -29.36
N ASP A 115 -19.12 14.06 -29.93
CA ASP A 115 -18.15 13.10 -29.43
C ASP A 115 -17.09 13.86 -28.61
N VAL A 116 -16.90 13.44 -27.36
CA VAL A 116 -16.01 14.10 -26.40
C VAL A 116 -14.84 13.16 -26.07
N PRO A 117 -13.59 13.54 -26.37
CA PRO A 117 -12.44 12.74 -25.94
C PRO A 117 -12.33 12.78 -24.41
N VAL A 118 -12.10 11.60 -23.82
CA VAL A 118 -11.95 11.41 -22.38
C VAL A 118 -10.51 11.02 -22.09
N ALA A 119 -9.83 11.86 -21.32
CA ALA A 119 -8.49 11.59 -20.80
C ALA A 119 -8.58 11.27 -19.30
N PHE A 120 -7.72 10.36 -18.83
CA PHE A 120 -7.65 10.00 -17.43
C PHE A 120 -6.39 10.60 -16.80
N ASP A 121 -6.54 11.37 -15.72
CA ASP A 121 -5.44 11.77 -14.83
C ASP A 121 -5.29 10.70 -13.75
N VAL A 122 -4.68 9.58 -14.12
CA VAL A 122 -4.35 8.50 -13.20
C VAL A 122 -2.98 8.73 -12.60
N SER A 123 -2.95 9.48 -11.50
CA SER A 123 -1.84 9.46 -10.56
C SER A 123 -2.01 8.26 -9.63
N GLY A 124 -1.01 7.39 -9.54
CA GLY A 124 -1.02 6.31 -8.54
C GLY A 124 -1.18 6.86 -7.11
N GLY A 125 -1.92 6.13 -6.28
CA GLY A 125 -2.23 6.52 -4.90
C GLY A 125 -3.56 7.25 -4.71
N ALA A 126 -4.45 7.29 -5.70
CA ALA A 126 -5.78 7.85 -5.52
C ALA A 126 -6.63 6.95 -4.61
N VAL A 127 -7.34 7.53 -3.64
CA VAL A 127 -8.24 6.78 -2.75
C VAL A 127 -9.38 6.13 -3.53
N ASP A 128 -9.70 4.88 -3.23
CA ASP A 128 -10.83 4.16 -3.81
C ASP A 128 -12.14 4.52 -3.07
N PRO A 129 -13.03 5.33 -3.65
CA PRO A 129 -14.21 5.83 -2.96
C PRO A 129 -15.28 4.76 -2.74
N SER A 130 -15.17 3.60 -3.41
CA SER A 130 -16.09 2.47 -3.24
C SER A 130 -15.81 1.69 -1.93
N PHE A 131 -14.67 1.95 -1.29
CA PHE A 131 -14.28 1.28 -0.05
C PHE A 131 -14.76 2.05 1.19
N GLY A 132 -15.75 1.52 1.90
CA GLY A 132 -16.22 2.14 3.14
C GLY A 132 -16.73 3.57 2.94
N VAL A 133 -16.34 4.48 3.83
CA VAL A 133 -16.74 5.90 3.77
C VAL A 133 -15.54 6.73 3.33
N GLY A 134 -15.63 7.40 2.17
CA GLY A 134 -14.52 8.21 1.67
C GLY A 134 -13.25 7.41 1.37
N GLY A 135 -13.40 6.11 1.07
CA GLY A 135 -12.29 5.19 0.78
C GLY A 135 -11.58 4.61 1.98
N SER A 136 -12.18 4.72 3.17
CA SER A 136 -11.65 4.10 4.37
C SER A 136 -12.69 3.45 5.28
N ARG A 137 -12.18 2.63 6.20
CA ARG A 137 -12.90 2.04 7.32
C ARG A 137 -12.08 2.14 8.59
N SER A 138 -12.78 2.25 9.70
CA SER A 138 -12.20 2.16 11.04
C SER A 138 -12.80 0.96 11.76
N LEU A 139 -11.95 0.16 12.38
CA LEU A 139 -12.35 -0.92 13.26
C LEU A 139 -11.97 -0.52 14.69
N PRO A 140 -12.93 -0.41 15.61
CA PRO A 140 -12.63 -0.08 16.99
C PRO A 140 -11.64 -1.08 17.62
N THR A 141 -10.66 -0.56 18.35
CA THR A 141 -9.74 -1.37 19.14
C THR A 141 -10.10 -1.25 20.62
N PRO A 142 -10.83 -2.22 21.20
CA PRO A 142 -11.03 -2.25 22.63
C PRO A 142 -9.66 -2.31 23.34
N ASP A 143 -9.56 -1.64 24.49
CA ASP A 143 -8.42 -1.67 25.40
C ASP A 143 -7.08 -1.05 24.94
N ASN A 144 -7.10 -0.20 23.90
CA ASN A 144 -5.92 0.57 23.47
C ASN A 144 -4.79 -0.33 22.89
N LEU A 145 -5.15 -1.23 21.98
CA LEU A 145 -4.24 -2.23 21.43
C LEU A 145 -4.28 -2.21 19.90
N GLY A 146 -3.19 -1.77 19.29
CA GLY A 146 -3.01 -1.72 17.84
C GLY A 146 -2.84 -3.08 17.20
N VAL A 147 -2.83 -3.09 15.87
CA VAL A 147 -2.51 -4.28 15.08
C VAL A 147 -1.04 -4.62 15.26
N CYS A 148 -0.74 -5.86 15.59
CA CYS A 148 0.64 -6.34 15.68
C CYS A 148 1.07 -7.11 14.42
N GLY A 149 0.13 -7.65 13.64
CA GLY A 149 0.38 -8.38 12.39
C GLY A 149 -0.78 -8.23 11.40
N ALA A 150 -0.50 -8.18 10.11
CA ALA A 150 -1.52 -8.17 9.05
C ALA A 150 -1.04 -8.97 7.84
N ALA A 151 -1.94 -9.67 7.16
CA ALA A 151 -1.65 -10.46 5.96
C ALA A 151 -2.91 -10.69 5.13
N THR A 152 -2.75 -11.10 3.86
CA THR A 152 -3.85 -11.54 2.99
C THR A 152 -3.82 -13.05 2.83
N THR A 153 -5.01 -13.65 2.77
CA THR A 153 -5.21 -15.07 2.49
C THR A 153 -5.25 -15.35 0.98
N PRO A 154 -5.05 -16.61 0.53
CA PRO A 154 -5.14 -16.97 -0.88
C PRO A 154 -6.50 -16.66 -1.53
N ASP A 155 -7.59 -16.64 -0.76
CA ASP A 155 -8.94 -16.29 -1.20
C ASP A 155 -9.24 -14.78 -1.10
N GLY A 156 -8.25 -13.95 -0.78
CA GLY A 156 -8.35 -12.49 -0.83
C GLY A 156 -8.86 -11.82 0.45
N GLN A 157 -9.11 -12.57 1.53
CA GLN A 157 -9.49 -11.99 2.82
C GLN A 157 -8.28 -11.33 3.51
N LEU A 158 -8.54 -10.25 4.25
CA LEU A 158 -7.54 -9.63 5.12
C LEU A 158 -7.60 -10.28 6.51
N VAL A 159 -6.44 -10.67 7.02
CA VAL A 159 -6.27 -11.21 8.38
C VAL A 159 -5.46 -10.23 9.21
N LEU A 160 -5.99 -9.86 10.37
CA LEU A 160 -5.38 -8.94 11.32
C LEU A 160 -5.15 -9.64 12.65
N ALA A 161 -3.94 -9.53 13.19
CA ALA A 161 -3.58 -10.01 14.52
C ALA A 161 -3.42 -8.84 15.48
N ARG A 162 -4.02 -9.00 16.66
CA ARG A 162 -3.97 -8.06 17.78
C ARG A 162 -3.44 -8.77 19.02
N ALA A 163 -2.68 -8.06 19.83
CA ALA A 163 -2.12 -8.58 21.07
C ALA A 163 -2.86 -7.97 22.26
N TYR A 164 -3.24 -8.81 23.22
CA TYR A 164 -3.93 -8.46 24.45
C TYR A 164 -3.12 -8.93 25.66
N PRO A 165 -3.25 -8.29 26.84
CA PRO A 165 -2.65 -8.81 28.06
C PRO A 165 -3.02 -10.28 28.37
N SER A 166 -4.15 -10.75 27.86
CA SER A 166 -4.65 -12.13 28.00
C SER A 166 -4.23 -13.09 26.87
N GLY A 167 -3.57 -12.63 25.82
CA GLY A 167 -3.15 -13.45 24.68
C GLY A 167 -3.17 -12.69 23.36
N TYR A 168 -3.66 -13.33 22.29
CA TYR A 168 -3.81 -12.70 20.99
C TYR A 168 -5.22 -12.88 20.47
N GLU A 169 -5.58 -12.11 19.45
CA GLU A 169 -6.81 -12.27 18.70
C GLU A 169 -6.52 -12.11 17.22
N VAL A 170 -7.16 -12.94 16.41
CA VAL A 170 -7.05 -12.89 14.95
C VAL A 170 -8.43 -12.59 14.38
N SER A 171 -8.52 -11.59 13.51
CA SER A 171 -9.75 -11.15 12.86
C SER A 171 -9.63 -11.28 11.35
N TRP A 172 -10.67 -11.81 10.72
CA TRP A 172 -10.79 -11.92 9.27
C TRP A 172 -11.75 -10.89 8.73
N LEU A 173 -11.40 -10.28 7.61
CA LEU A 173 -12.21 -9.29 6.93
C LEU A 173 -12.32 -9.62 5.45
N ASP A 174 -13.47 -9.32 4.86
CA ASP A 174 -13.64 -9.39 3.41
C ASP A 174 -12.88 -8.28 2.67
N GLU A 175 -12.86 -8.33 1.33
CA GLU A 175 -12.25 -7.31 0.48
C GLU A 175 -12.87 -5.91 0.66
N ALA A 176 -14.11 -5.85 1.16
CA ALA A 176 -14.78 -4.61 1.49
C ALA A 176 -14.38 -4.07 2.87
N GLY A 177 -13.57 -4.78 3.65
CA GLY A 177 -13.12 -4.42 5.00
C GLY A 177 -14.20 -4.64 6.08
N THR A 178 -15.18 -5.51 5.81
CA THR A 178 -16.19 -5.94 6.77
C THR A 178 -15.62 -7.07 7.62
N LEU A 179 -15.73 -6.98 8.94
CA LEU A 179 -15.35 -8.06 9.85
C LEU A 179 -16.23 -9.29 9.60
N LEU A 180 -15.60 -10.41 9.25
CA LEU A 180 -16.25 -11.70 9.01
C LEU A 180 -16.38 -12.48 10.33
N HIS A 181 -15.25 -12.73 10.98
CA HIS A 181 -15.19 -13.41 12.26
C HIS A 181 -13.87 -13.09 12.98
N THR A 182 -13.82 -13.49 14.25
CA THR A 182 -12.70 -13.25 15.14
C THR A 182 -12.46 -14.49 15.99
N THR A 183 -11.20 -14.93 16.06
CA THR A 183 -10.77 -16.04 16.92
C THR A 183 -9.88 -15.51 18.04
N PRO A 184 -10.26 -15.67 19.32
CA PRO A 184 -9.34 -15.44 20.42
C PRO A 184 -8.33 -16.59 20.49
N VAL A 185 -7.06 -16.23 20.71
CA VAL A 185 -5.96 -17.14 21.01
C VAL A 185 -5.53 -16.91 22.45
N PRO A 186 -6.33 -17.40 23.44
CA PRO A 186 -5.98 -17.28 24.84
C PRO A 186 -4.85 -18.26 25.13
N GLU A 187 -3.64 -17.77 25.34
CA GLU A 187 -2.59 -18.49 26.06
C GLU A 187 -1.34 -17.62 26.24
N GLY A 188 -0.98 -17.39 27.51
CA GLY A 188 0.19 -16.64 27.91
C GLY A 188 -0.10 -15.15 28.03
N ARG A 189 0.21 -14.57 29.20
CA ARG A 189 0.20 -13.12 29.36
C ARG A 189 1.16 -12.53 28.34
N SER A 190 0.63 -11.91 27.30
CA SER A 190 1.43 -11.00 26.49
C SER A 190 1.77 -9.83 27.41
N TYR A 191 3.04 -9.66 27.74
CA TYR A 191 3.49 -8.45 28.43
C TYR A 191 3.59 -7.30 27.42
N ALA A 192 2.49 -7.08 26.71
CA ALA A 192 2.28 -5.96 25.82
C ALA A 192 1.99 -4.73 26.68
N THR A 193 2.99 -3.88 26.89
CA THR A 193 2.74 -2.46 27.16
C THR A 193 2.08 -1.87 25.91
N ALA A 194 1.08 -1.00 26.11
CA ALA A 194 0.41 -0.31 25.00
C ALA A 194 1.46 0.36 24.10
N GLY A 195 1.48 -0.01 22.81
CA GLY A 195 2.41 0.52 21.81
C GLY A 195 3.65 -0.33 21.48
N GLU A 196 3.90 -1.46 22.16
CA GLU A 196 5.12 -2.28 21.95
C GLU A 196 4.87 -3.75 21.62
N ALA A 197 3.59 -4.18 21.56
CA ALA A 197 3.27 -5.56 21.24
C ALA A 197 3.69 -5.93 19.80
N ARG A 198 4.68 -6.81 19.67
CA ARG A 198 5.12 -7.36 18.40
C ARG A 198 4.66 -8.80 18.25
N CYS A 199 4.01 -9.09 17.13
CA CYS A 199 3.67 -10.43 16.72
C CYS A 199 4.05 -10.59 15.26
N GLY A 200 4.53 -11.78 14.87
CA GLY A 200 4.66 -12.15 13.47
C GLY A 200 3.37 -12.83 13.02
N LEU A 201 2.81 -12.44 11.89
CA LEU A 201 1.65 -13.08 11.27
C LEU A 201 2.05 -13.50 9.85
N ALA A 202 1.79 -14.76 9.50
CA ALA A 202 1.99 -15.28 8.15
C ALA A 202 0.80 -16.16 7.76
N VAL A 203 0.46 -16.14 6.47
CA VAL A 203 -0.52 -17.06 5.90
C VAL A 203 0.22 -18.05 5.01
N ALA A 204 0.02 -19.33 5.28
CA ALA A 204 0.59 -20.42 4.50
C ALA A 204 -0.20 -20.62 3.20
N SER A 205 0.38 -21.36 2.24
CA SER A 205 -0.26 -21.62 0.93
C SER A 205 -1.53 -22.47 1.03
N ASP A 206 -1.69 -23.23 2.12
CA ASP A 206 -2.90 -23.97 2.47
C ASP A 206 -3.97 -23.11 3.14
N GLY A 207 -3.71 -21.80 3.32
CA GLY A 207 -4.58 -20.86 4.01
C GLY A 207 -4.46 -20.88 5.53
N ALA A 208 -3.62 -21.74 6.11
CA ALA A 208 -3.40 -21.78 7.55
C ALA A 208 -2.73 -20.48 8.02
N ILE A 209 -3.17 -19.99 9.18
CA ILE A 209 -2.65 -18.75 9.78
C ILE A 209 -1.62 -19.12 10.84
N TRP A 210 -0.40 -18.64 10.66
CA TRP A 210 0.67 -18.77 11.64
C TRP A 210 0.82 -17.44 12.37
N LEU A 211 0.84 -17.52 13.70
CA LEU A 211 1.02 -16.38 14.59
C LEU A 211 2.18 -16.66 15.53
N SER A 212 3.09 -15.72 15.68
CA SER A 212 4.15 -15.76 16.68
C SER A 212 3.96 -14.63 17.68
N GLY A 213 4.18 -14.93 18.94
CA GLY A 213 4.03 -14.01 20.06
C GLY A 213 5.04 -14.28 21.16
N THR A 214 4.91 -13.56 22.27
CA THR A 214 5.64 -13.86 23.51
C THR A 214 4.69 -14.23 24.62
N PHE A 215 5.18 -15.02 25.57
CA PHE A 215 4.51 -15.25 26.84
C PHE A 215 5.47 -14.97 27.99
N ALA A 216 4.97 -14.45 29.11
CA ALA A 216 5.74 -14.32 30.34
C ALA A 216 5.69 -15.62 31.17
N THR A 217 6.83 -16.03 31.69
CA THR A 217 6.97 -17.04 32.75
C THR A 217 6.78 -16.40 34.12
N ASP A 218 6.67 -17.23 35.18
CA ASP A 218 6.47 -16.76 36.56
C ASP A 218 7.64 -15.91 37.10
N ASP A 219 8.84 -16.11 36.57
CA ASP A 219 10.06 -15.33 36.86
C ASP A 219 10.27 -14.15 35.89
N PHE A 220 9.21 -13.72 35.21
CA PHE A 220 9.17 -12.57 34.30
C PHE A 220 10.14 -12.68 33.11
N GLN A 221 10.52 -13.91 32.73
CA GLN A 221 11.23 -14.15 31.49
C GLN A 221 10.22 -14.24 30.34
N LEU A 222 10.66 -13.83 29.14
CA LEU A 222 9.82 -13.91 27.94
C LEU A 222 10.21 -15.14 27.10
N GLY A 223 9.26 -16.05 26.92
CA GLY A 223 9.34 -17.18 25.98
C GLY A 223 8.65 -16.86 24.65
N LEU A 224 8.85 -17.74 23.66
CA LEU A 224 8.24 -17.66 22.33
C LEU A 224 6.97 -18.52 22.28
N LEU A 225 5.88 -17.93 21.82
CA LEU A 225 4.63 -18.61 21.49
C LEU A 225 4.51 -18.67 19.97
N VAL A 226 4.19 -19.85 19.41
CA VAL A 226 3.77 -19.97 18.01
C VAL A 226 2.43 -20.68 17.99
N THR A 227 1.44 -20.12 17.29
CA THR A 227 0.11 -20.70 17.11
C THR A 227 -0.13 -20.92 15.63
N ARG A 228 -0.72 -22.07 15.29
CA ARG A 228 -1.24 -22.33 13.95
C ARG A 228 -2.76 -22.48 14.02
N LEU A 229 -3.46 -21.69 13.23
CA LEU A 229 -4.90 -21.78 13.00
C LEU A 229 -5.16 -22.33 11.61
N LEU A 230 -6.23 -23.11 11.46
CA LEU A 230 -6.76 -23.53 10.17
C LEU A 230 -7.40 -22.31 9.45
N PRO A 231 -7.69 -22.42 8.13
CA PRO A 231 -8.31 -21.33 7.37
C PRO A 231 -9.64 -20.83 7.96
N ASP A 232 -10.39 -21.72 8.64
CA ASP A 232 -11.65 -21.38 9.33
C ASP A 232 -11.43 -20.68 10.68
N GLY A 233 -10.18 -20.43 11.06
CA GLY A 233 -9.76 -19.79 12.29
C GLY A 233 -9.76 -20.71 13.51
N SER A 234 -10.09 -22.00 13.39
CA SER A 234 -9.95 -22.95 14.50
C SER A 234 -8.48 -23.32 14.74
N ARG A 235 -8.11 -23.73 15.95
CA ARG A 235 -6.72 -24.15 16.26
C ARG A 235 -6.39 -25.43 15.49
N ASP A 236 -5.22 -25.49 14.85
CA ASP A 236 -4.77 -26.71 14.15
C ASP A 236 -4.36 -27.80 15.16
N PRO A 237 -5.13 -28.89 15.33
CA PRO A 237 -4.80 -29.92 16.30
C PRO A 237 -3.51 -30.68 15.97
N GLY A 238 -3.04 -30.61 14.72
CA GLY A 238 -1.80 -31.24 14.26
C GLY A 238 -0.54 -30.45 14.56
N PHE A 239 -0.67 -29.23 15.10
CA PHE A 239 0.47 -28.36 15.41
C PHE A 239 0.71 -28.27 16.92
N GLY A 240 1.93 -28.59 17.35
CA GLY A 240 2.33 -28.52 18.75
C GLY A 240 1.34 -29.23 19.68
N ARG A 241 0.97 -28.57 20.78
CA ARG A 241 -0.07 -29.04 21.70
C ARG A 241 -1.38 -28.30 21.43
N GLY A 242 -2.22 -28.87 20.56
CA GLY A 242 -3.56 -28.34 20.29
C GLY A 242 -3.54 -27.00 19.55
N GLY A 243 -2.64 -26.86 18.56
CA GLY A 243 -2.46 -25.65 17.76
C GLY A 243 -1.42 -24.68 18.29
N ILE A 244 -0.75 -25.01 19.40
CA ILE A 244 0.16 -24.10 20.09
C ILE A 244 1.50 -24.77 20.39
N LEU A 245 2.56 -24.08 20.05
CA LEU A 245 3.93 -24.37 20.45
C LEU A 245 4.39 -23.29 21.44
N ARG A 246 4.97 -23.73 22.56
CA ARG A 246 5.65 -22.87 23.53
C ARG A 246 7.11 -23.25 23.60
N ILE A 247 7.97 -22.24 23.51
CA ILE A 247 9.40 -22.38 23.67
C ILE A 247 9.81 -21.48 24.81
N ASP A 248 10.30 -22.11 25.87
CA ASP A 248 10.76 -21.41 27.06
C ASP A 248 11.99 -20.53 26.75
N PRO A 249 12.21 -19.46 27.54
CA PRO A 249 13.35 -18.58 27.35
C PRO A 249 14.68 -19.34 27.28
N VAL A 250 15.49 -19.06 26.27
CA VAL A 250 16.78 -19.72 26.08
C VAL A 250 17.87 -18.90 26.78
N SER A 251 18.54 -19.47 27.79
CA SER A 251 19.55 -18.77 28.60
C SER A 251 20.70 -18.14 27.77
N SER A 252 21.05 -18.75 26.64
CA SER A 252 22.09 -18.27 25.72
C SER A 252 21.74 -16.98 24.94
N MET A 253 20.46 -16.56 24.99
CA MET A 253 19.93 -15.33 24.38
C MET A 253 19.91 -14.13 25.34
N GLY A 254 20.27 -14.32 26.62
CA GLY A 254 19.96 -13.37 27.68
C GLY A 254 18.48 -13.43 28.06
N SER A 255 18.12 -12.90 29.22
CA SER A 255 16.88 -13.13 29.96
C SER A 255 15.55 -12.68 29.30
N ALA A 256 15.50 -12.44 27.99
CA ALA A 256 14.25 -12.11 27.31
C ALA A 256 14.30 -12.43 25.81
N PHE A 257 13.34 -13.22 25.31
CA PHE A 257 12.91 -13.19 23.92
C PHE A 257 12.10 -11.89 23.73
N LEU A 258 12.79 -10.79 23.42
CA LEU A 258 12.18 -9.48 23.19
C LEU A 258 11.49 -9.45 21.83
N GLY A 259 10.28 -10.03 21.79
CA GLY A 259 9.36 -9.98 20.67
C GLY A 259 9.77 -10.88 19.49
N PRO A 260 8.86 -11.69 18.93
CA PRO A 260 9.06 -12.16 17.57
C PRO A 260 9.12 -10.95 16.63
N GLY A 261 10.09 -10.98 15.71
CA GLY A 261 10.24 -9.96 14.68
C GLY A 261 9.29 -10.26 13.52
N ASP A 262 9.77 -11.10 12.60
CA ASP A 262 9.05 -11.57 11.43
C ASP A 262 8.78 -13.07 11.58
N LEU A 263 7.68 -13.50 10.99
CA LEU A 263 7.30 -14.89 10.82
C LEU A 263 7.07 -15.11 9.33
N PHE A 264 7.65 -16.18 8.79
CA PHE A 264 7.47 -16.55 7.40
C PHE A 264 7.21 -18.05 7.28
N VAL A 265 6.33 -18.45 6.37
CA VAL A 265 6.07 -19.87 6.05
C VAL A 265 6.62 -20.16 4.66
N LEU A 266 7.55 -21.10 4.59
CA LEU A 266 8.19 -21.60 3.38
C LEU A 266 7.20 -22.39 2.52
N PRO A 267 7.40 -22.50 1.20
CA PRO A 267 6.51 -23.26 0.30
C PRO A 267 6.33 -24.73 0.68
N ASP A 268 7.27 -25.31 1.42
CA ASP A 268 7.21 -26.68 1.92
C ASP A 268 6.49 -26.83 3.28
N GLY A 269 5.90 -25.74 3.79
CA GLY A 269 5.15 -25.70 5.05
C GLY A 269 5.99 -25.50 6.30
N ARG A 270 7.34 -25.43 6.20
CA ARG A 270 8.20 -25.07 7.33
C ARG A 270 8.07 -23.59 7.66
N ALA A 271 8.19 -23.21 8.93
CA ALA A 271 8.13 -21.81 9.34
C ALA A 271 9.49 -21.31 9.84
N LEU A 272 9.86 -20.09 9.46
CA LEU A 272 11.02 -19.38 10.00
C LEU A 272 10.52 -18.24 10.89
N VAL A 273 10.95 -18.24 12.15
CA VAL A 273 10.59 -17.24 13.16
C VAL A 273 11.84 -16.46 13.51
N SER A 274 11.79 -15.13 13.42
CA SER A 274 12.86 -14.29 13.96
C SER A 274 12.54 -13.78 15.36
N GLY A 275 13.57 -13.64 16.18
CA GLY A 275 13.47 -13.09 17.53
C GLY A 275 14.69 -12.30 17.93
N LEU A 276 14.52 -11.35 18.84
CA LEU A 276 15.59 -10.57 19.41
C LEU A 276 15.83 -10.96 20.87
N GLY A 277 17.04 -11.41 21.19
CA GLY A 277 17.55 -11.53 22.56
C GLY A 277 18.29 -10.27 23.00
N GLN A 278 18.79 -10.24 24.24
CA GLN A 278 19.41 -9.05 24.82
C GLN A 278 20.62 -8.50 24.04
N ARG A 279 21.30 -9.32 23.21
CA ARG A 279 22.38 -8.88 22.28
C ARG A 279 22.56 -9.78 21.05
N LYS A 280 21.56 -10.61 20.73
CA LYS A 280 21.62 -11.58 19.63
C LYS A 280 20.29 -11.57 18.90
N SER A 281 20.35 -11.51 17.59
CA SER A 281 19.21 -11.93 16.77
C SER A 281 19.22 -13.44 16.67
N SER A 282 18.04 -14.03 16.57
CA SER A 282 17.88 -15.48 16.43
C SER A 282 16.88 -15.77 15.33
N LEU A 283 17.12 -16.86 14.63
CA LEU A 283 16.18 -17.46 13.70
C LEU A 283 15.92 -18.88 14.17
N LEU A 284 14.65 -19.23 14.28
CA LEU A 284 14.20 -20.57 14.58
C LEU A 284 13.46 -21.12 13.37
N ARG A 285 13.80 -22.33 12.93
CA ARG A 285 12.98 -23.05 11.95
C ARG A 285 12.15 -24.14 12.61
N LEU A 286 10.87 -24.15 12.27
CA LEU A 286 9.89 -25.14 12.69
C LEU A 286 9.43 -25.98 11.50
N LEU A 287 9.16 -27.25 11.77
CA LEU A 287 8.46 -28.15 10.88
C LEU A 287 6.95 -27.83 10.87
N PRO A 288 6.18 -28.30 9.87
CA PRO A 288 4.75 -28.03 9.78
C PRO A 288 3.92 -28.48 10.99
N ASP A 289 4.43 -29.42 11.79
CA ASP A 289 3.81 -29.92 13.02
C ASP A 289 4.23 -29.11 14.27
N GLY A 290 5.07 -28.09 14.12
CA GLY A 290 5.57 -27.24 15.19
C GLY A 290 6.77 -27.80 15.95
N THR A 291 7.28 -28.96 15.58
CA THR A 291 8.57 -29.42 16.11
C THR A 291 9.72 -28.60 15.52
N ARG A 292 10.84 -28.47 16.24
CA ARG A 292 12.02 -27.72 15.75
C ARG A 292 12.71 -28.52 14.65
N ASP A 293 13.08 -27.85 13.55
CA ASP A 293 13.80 -28.51 12.45
C ASP A 293 15.28 -28.70 12.83
N GLY A 294 15.62 -29.86 13.36
CA GLY A 294 16.99 -30.19 13.77
C GLY A 294 18.03 -30.16 12.65
N ALA A 295 17.62 -30.12 11.37
CA ALA A 295 18.53 -29.96 10.23
C ALA A 295 18.86 -28.48 9.93
N PHE A 296 18.29 -27.53 10.68
CA PHE A 296 18.57 -26.11 10.55
C PHE A 296 19.49 -25.61 11.67
N GLY A 297 20.65 -25.09 11.29
CA GLY A 297 21.63 -24.54 12.23
C GLY A 297 21.96 -25.52 13.36
N GLU A 298 21.85 -25.05 14.60
CA GLU A 298 22.04 -25.83 15.81
C GLU A 298 20.68 -26.11 16.48
N ASP A 299 20.17 -27.34 16.35
CA ASP A 299 18.89 -27.77 16.94
C ASP A 299 17.68 -26.85 16.58
N GLY A 300 17.63 -26.45 15.30
CA GLY A 300 16.61 -25.56 14.76
C GLY A 300 16.95 -24.08 14.87
N TRP A 301 18.10 -23.70 15.45
CA TRP A 301 18.47 -22.31 15.70
C TRP A 301 19.63 -21.82 14.85
N VAL A 302 19.54 -20.57 14.43
CA VAL A 302 20.67 -19.77 13.96
C VAL A 302 20.73 -18.51 14.80
N PHE A 303 21.88 -18.27 15.42
CA PHE A 303 22.15 -17.05 16.16
C PHE A 303 22.99 -16.10 15.31
N ILE A 304 22.52 -14.87 15.20
CA ILE A 304 23.19 -13.81 14.46
C ILE A 304 23.60 -12.75 15.47
N THR A 305 24.91 -12.53 15.60
CA THR A 305 25.45 -11.46 16.43
C THR A 305 25.14 -10.13 15.76
N THR A 306 24.15 -9.41 16.27
CA THR A 306 23.68 -8.11 15.76
C THR A 306 23.39 -7.18 16.91
N GLU A 307 23.51 -5.87 16.72
CA GLU A 307 23.04 -4.90 17.70
C GLU A 307 21.66 -4.35 17.33
N GLY A 308 20.67 -4.58 18.21
CA GLY A 308 19.57 -3.63 18.44
C GLY A 308 18.32 -3.69 17.56
N ALA A 309 18.12 -4.71 16.71
CA ALA A 309 16.83 -4.93 16.04
C ALA A 309 16.62 -6.40 15.68
N ALA A 310 15.36 -6.88 15.77
CA ALA A 310 14.98 -8.17 15.23
C ALA A 310 15.19 -8.18 13.71
N PRO A 311 15.69 -9.29 13.13
CA PRO A 311 15.98 -9.33 11.71
C PRO A 311 14.69 -9.37 10.89
N ARG A 312 14.66 -8.60 9.80
CA ARG A 312 13.61 -8.74 8.78
C ARG A 312 13.97 -9.86 7.82
N LEU A 313 13.01 -10.73 7.51
CA LEU A 313 13.25 -11.94 6.72
C LEU A 313 12.73 -11.81 5.29
N PHE A 314 13.57 -12.15 4.30
CA PHE A 314 13.20 -12.23 2.89
C PHE A 314 13.53 -13.62 2.33
N PRO A 315 12.55 -14.51 2.23
CA PRO A 315 12.73 -15.85 1.69
C PRO A 315 12.98 -15.81 0.19
N LEU A 316 13.83 -16.71 -0.30
CA LEU A 316 14.13 -16.89 -1.72
C LEU A 316 13.49 -18.19 -2.23
N PRO A 317 13.10 -18.27 -3.52
CA PRO A 317 12.42 -19.44 -4.08
C PRO A 317 13.20 -20.77 -3.97
N ASP A 318 14.52 -20.71 -3.82
CA ASP A 318 15.41 -21.87 -3.70
C ASP A 318 15.64 -22.32 -2.25
N GLY A 319 14.87 -21.78 -1.30
CA GLY A 319 14.96 -22.09 0.13
C GLY A 319 16.07 -21.34 0.87
N ARG A 320 16.88 -20.53 0.17
CA ARG A 320 17.74 -19.54 0.84
C ARG A 320 16.88 -18.41 1.42
N PHE A 321 17.48 -17.58 2.25
CA PHE A 321 16.81 -16.39 2.76
C PHE A 321 17.80 -15.28 3.05
N LEU A 322 17.33 -14.05 2.93
CA LEU A 322 18.06 -12.84 3.29
C LEU A 322 17.54 -12.33 4.62
N THR A 323 18.43 -11.71 5.37
CA THR A 323 18.10 -10.96 6.57
C THR A 323 18.76 -9.60 6.57
N LEU A 324 17.99 -8.59 6.97
CA LEU A 324 18.50 -7.24 7.23
C LEU A 324 18.97 -7.13 8.67
N VAL A 325 20.20 -6.67 8.88
CA VAL A 325 20.83 -6.49 10.20
C VAL A 325 21.54 -5.14 10.29
N GLN A 326 21.90 -4.74 11.52
CA GLN A 326 22.82 -3.63 11.77
C GLN A 326 24.16 -4.16 12.26
N VAL A 327 25.25 -3.64 11.67
CA VAL A 327 26.63 -3.96 12.06
C VAL A 327 27.35 -2.71 12.57
N LEU A 328 28.21 -2.88 13.57
CA LEU A 328 29.03 -1.81 14.14
C LEU A 328 30.39 -1.76 13.43
N ARG A 329 30.80 -0.57 12.97
CA ARG A 329 32.10 -0.34 12.34
C ARG A 329 32.71 0.99 12.80
N PRO A 330 34.04 1.12 12.85
CA PRO A 330 34.68 2.44 12.97
C PRO A 330 34.16 3.41 11.91
N GLN A 331 33.82 4.63 12.30
CA GLN A 331 33.37 5.64 11.34
C GLN A 331 34.56 6.07 10.46
N PRO A 332 34.38 6.23 9.13
CA PRO A 332 35.45 6.65 8.23
C PRO A 332 36.13 7.97 8.65
N ASP A 333 35.33 8.91 9.15
CA ASP A 333 35.79 10.26 9.51
C ASP A 333 36.16 10.38 11.01
N SER A 334 35.88 9.35 11.81
CA SER A 334 36.22 9.29 13.24
C SER A 334 36.45 7.82 13.67
N PRO A 335 37.64 7.25 13.38
CA PRO A 335 37.90 5.82 13.58
C PRO A 335 37.85 5.35 15.04
N SER A 336 37.93 6.27 16.00
CA SER A 336 37.73 5.99 17.44
C SER A 336 36.25 5.87 17.84
N SER A 337 35.33 6.21 16.94
CA SER A 337 33.88 6.14 17.15
C SER A 337 33.28 4.99 16.33
N MET A 338 32.39 4.21 16.94
CA MET A 338 31.64 3.18 16.23
C MET A 338 30.38 3.80 15.58
N GLY A 339 30.18 3.54 14.29
CA GLY A 339 28.95 3.81 13.55
C GLY A 339 28.13 2.54 13.34
N ARG A 340 26.82 2.71 13.12
CA ARG A 340 25.88 1.64 12.76
C ARG A 340 25.65 1.66 11.25
N TYR A 341 25.84 0.52 10.61
CA TYR A 341 25.71 0.35 9.18
C TYR A 341 24.69 -0.75 8.88
N PRO A 342 23.80 -0.57 7.89
CA PRO A 342 22.93 -1.64 7.46
C PRO A 342 23.74 -2.71 6.72
N ALA A 343 23.39 -3.97 6.94
CA ALA A 343 23.92 -5.09 6.18
C ALA A 343 22.80 -6.09 5.86
N VAL A 344 22.96 -6.77 4.74
CA VAL A 344 22.07 -7.83 4.28
C VAL A 344 22.88 -9.11 4.20
N LEU A 345 22.50 -10.08 5.00
CA LEU A 345 23.13 -11.39 5.06
C LEU A 345 22.25 -12.40 4.33
N ARG A 346 22.85 -13.26 3.49
CA ARG A 346 22.15 -14.42 2.92
C ARG A 346 22.55 -15.69 3.66
N PHE A 347 21.58 -16.57 3.83
CA PHE A 347 21.75 -17.87 4.44
C PHE A 347 21.28 -18.97 3.51
N LEU A 348 21.92 -20.13 3.62
CA LEU A 348 21.58 -21.35 2.93
C LEU A 348 20.30 -21.98 3.52
N PRO A 349 19.65 -22.92 2.80
CA PRO A 349 18.47 -23.60 3.32
C PRO A 349 18.73 -24.45 4.57
N ASP A 350 19.97 -24.63 5.03
CA ASP A 350 20.30 -25.30 6.28
C ASP A 350 20.64 -24.31 7.41
N GLY A 351 20.51 -23.00 7.17
CA GLY A 351 20.79 -21.96 8.16
C GLY A 351 22.27 -21.57 8.27
N ARG A 352 23.18 -22.18 7.49
CA ARG A 352 24.56 -21.68 7.40
C ARG A 352 24.62 -20.38 6.62
N ARG A 353 25.54 -19.50 6.98
CA ARG A 353 25.80 -18.27 6.23
C ARG A 353 26.24 -18.61 4.81
N ASP A 354 25.63 -17.99 3.80
CA ASP A 354 26.04 -18.17 2.40
C ASP A 354 27.27 -17.29 2.11
N PRO A 355 28.46 -17.87 1.87
CA PRO A 355 29.68 -17.11 1.63
C PRO A 355 29.73 -16.45 0.25
N SER A 356 28.81 -16.81 -0.65
CA SER A 356 28.73 -16.24 -2.01
C SER A 356 27.95 -14.92 -2.07
N TYR A 357 27.38 -14.47 -0.95
CA TYR A 357 26.57 -13.24 -0.89
C TYR A 357 27.22 -12.17 -0.04
N GLY A 358 27.61 -11.07 -0.69
CA GLY A 358 28.44 -10.04 -0.08
C GLY A 358 29.86 -10.53 0.21
N ALA A 359 30.72 -9.64 0.70
CA ALA A 359 32.07 -9.96 1.15
C ALA A 359 32.11 -9.97 2.69
N GLY A 360 32.08 -11.16 3.29
CA GLY A 360 32.02 -11.31 4.75
C GLY A 360 30.68 -10.82 5.32
N ASP A 361 30.70 -9.91 6.29
CA ASP A 361 29.48 -9.31 6.87
C ASP A 361 29.00 -8.04 6.17
N LEU A 362 29.56 -7.73 5.00
CA LEU A 362 29.25 -6.51 4.27
C LEU A 362 28.81 -6.78 2.84
N ASN A 363 27.90 -5.93 2.39
CA ASN A 363 27.53 -5.80 0.99
C ASN A 363 28.47 -4.77 0.34
N PRO A 364 29.31 -5.16 -0.64
CA PRO A 364 30.22 -4.23 -1.31
C PRO A 364 29.47 -3.00 -1.84
N GLY A 365 29.87 -1.81 -1.36
CA GLY A 365 29.25 -0.52 -1.67
C GLY A 365 28.37 0.04 -0.55
N LEU A 366 27.88 -0.78 0.38
CA LEU A 366 27.08 -0.30 1.53
C LEU A 366 27.95 0.13 2.72
N GLU A 367 29.26 -0.15 2.70
CA GLU A 367 30.14 0.14 3.84
C GLU A 367 30.29 1.64 4.15
N ARG A 368 29.95 2.50 3.18
CA ARG A 368 30.05 3.96 3.31
C ARG A 368 28.72 4.60 3.75
N GLU A 369 27.68 3.79 3.92
CA GLU A 369 26.33 4.28 4.16
C GLU A 369 25.98 4.29 5.66
N GLY A 370 25.97 5.48 6.26
CA GLY A 370 25.31 5.67 7.55
C GLY A 370 23.80 5.78 7.36
N GLY A 371 23.00 5.01 8.11
CA GLY A 371 21.54 5.15 8.09
C GLY A 371 20.76 3.93 8.54
N THR A 372 19.45 4.12 8.71
CA THR A 372 18.48 3.07 9.02
C THR A 372 17.72 2.71 7.76
N VAL A 373 17.76 1.43 7.37
CA VAL A 373 16.89 0.90 6.32
C VAL A 373 15.45 0.90 6.86
N ALA A 374 14.54 1.52 6.11
CA ALA A 374 13.16 1.70 6.50
C ALA A 374 12.25 0.61 5.91
N GLY A 375 12.36 0.42 4.61
CA GLY A 375 11.65 -0.56 3.81
C GLY A 375 12.63 -1.39 2.99
N ALA A 376 12.20 -2.61 2.65
CA ALA A 376 12.98 -3.53 1.85
C ALA A 376 12.03 -4.44 1.07
N MET A 377 12.40 -4.78 -0.16
CA MET A 377 11.57 -5.55 -1.07
C MET A 377 12.44 -6.41 -1.99
N LEU A 378 12.16 -7.70 -2.03
CA LEU A 378 12.81 -8.63 -2.95
C LEU A 378 12.23 -8.45 -4.36
N GLU A 379 13.10 -8.46 -5.37
CA GLU A 379 12.71 -8.40 -6.77
C GLU A 379 12.71 -9.78 -7.45
N PRO A 380 11.96 -9.97 -8.56
CA PRO A 380 11.87 -11.25 -9.26
C PRO A 380 13.19 -11.80 -9.79
N ASP A 381 14.16 -10.92 -10.07
CA ASP A 381 15.51 -11.33 -10.49
C ASP A 381 16.42 -11.71 -9.32
N GLY A 382 15.91 -11.66 -8.08
CA GLY A 382 16.64 -11.96 -6.86
C GLY A 382 17.42 -10.76 -6.29
N ALA A 383 17.32 -9.58 -6.91
CA ALA A 383 17.86 -8.35 -6.36
C ALA A 383 17.04 -7.89 -5.14
N LEU A 384 17.65 -7.08 -4.29
CA LEU A 384 16.97 -6.50 -3.12
C LEU A 384 16.98 -4.98 -3.22
N MET A 385 15.80 -4.38 -3.23
CA MET A 385 15.66 -2.94 -3.15
C MET A 385 15.44 -2.52 -1.70
N LEU A 386 16.21 -1.53 -1.24
CA LEU A 386 16.16 -0.99 0.11
C LEU A 386 15.86 0.50 0.06
N SER A 387 15.15 0.99 1.07
CA SER A 387 15.01 2.42 1.30
C SER A 387 15.81 2.90 2.50
N LEU A 388 16.48 4.04 2.33
CA LEU A 388 17.25 4.71 3.38
C LEU A 388 16.48 5.91 3.91
N ARG A 389 15.90 5.74 5.11
CA ARG A 389 14.95 6.69 5.73
C ARG A 389 15.47 8.12 5.77
N HIS A 390 16.73 8.32 6.19
CA HIS A 390 17.27 9.65 6.47
C HIS A 390 17.77 10.39 5.23
N ARG A 391 17.80 9.75 4.06
CA ARG A 391 18.29 10.34 2.81
C ARG A 391 17.21 10.47 1.73
N GLY A 392 16.03 9.88 1.95
CA GLY A 392 14.99 9.79 0.92
C GLY A 392 15.52 9.10 -0.34
N GLU A 393 16.34 8.06 -0.15
CA GLU A 393 17.04 7.36 -1.22
C GLU A 393 16.61 5.90 -1.26
N LEU A 394 16.47 5.38 -2.47
CA LEU A 394 16.42 3.97 -2.75
C LEU A 394 17.81 3.51 -3.19
N LEU A 395 18.17 2.30 -2.79
CA LEU A 395 19.32 1.60 -3.34
C LEU A 395 18.91 0.19 -3.75
N ARG A 396 19.70 -0.39 -4.66
CA ARG A 396 19.48 -1.73 -5.16
C ARG A 396 20.71 -2.59 -4.95
N LEU A 397 20.53 -3.78 -4.38
CA LEU A 397 21.55 -4.82 -4.29
C LEU A 397 21.32 -5.84 -5.39
N THR A 398 22.40 -6.30 -6.03
CA THR A 398 22.36 -7.44 -6.95
C THR A 398 21.98 -8.73 -6.21
N PRO A 399 21.60 -9.80 -6.92
CA PRO A 399 21.42 -11.13 -6.32
C PRO A 399 22.69 -11.71 -5.67
N ALA A 400 23.86 -11.14 -5.95
CA ALA A 400 25.13 -11.48 -5.28
C ALA A 400 25.40 -10.62 -4.03
N GLY A 401 24.53 -9.65 -3.73
CA GLY A 401 24.62 -8.80 -2.54
C GLY A 401 25.60 -7.65 -2.66
N SER A 402 26.08 -7.30 -3.86
CA SER A 402 26.81 -6.06 -4.11
C SER A 402 25.84 -4.95 -4.49
N LEU A 403 26.20 -3.69 -4.25
CA LEU A 403 25.43 -2.56 -4.78
C LEU A 403 25.36 -2.65 -6.32
N ASP A 404 24.15 -2.58 -6.87
CA ASP A 404 23.92 -2.65 -8.31
C ASP A 404 24.18 -1.30 -8.98
N ARG A 405 25.43 -1.08 -9.40
CA ARG A 405 25.84 0.19 -10.00
C ARG A 405 25.18 0.51 -11.35
N ALA A 406 24.58 -0.48 -12.01
CA ALA A 406 23.86 -0.26 -13.26
C ALA A 406 22.47 0.35 -13.03
N TRP A 407 21.95 0.25 -11.81
CA TRP A 407 20.64 0.79 -11.45
C TRP A 407 20.74 2.24 -10.97
N GLY A 408 19.82 3.08 -11.46
CA GLY A 408 19.78 4.50 -11.10
C GLY A 408 21.09 5.24 -11.41
N THR A 409 21.57 6.03 -10.46
CA THR A 409 22.86 6.72 -10.55
C THR A 409 23.85 6.03 -9.62
N GLY A 410 24.60 5.05 -10.15
CA GLY A 410 25.63 4.33 -9.39
C GLY A 410 25.07 3.40 -8.31
N GLY A 411 23.83 2.92 -8.46
CA GLY A 411 23.13 2.05 -7.51
C GLY A 411 22.10 2.74 -6.63
N TYR A 412 21.90 4.04 -6.83
CA TYR A 412 21.00 4.86 -6.01
C TYR A 412 19.96 5.60 -6.85
N ARG A 413 18.83 5.86 -6.22
CA ARG A 413 17.83 6.83 -6.68
C ARG A 413 17.43 7.72 -5.52
N LYS A 414 17.72 9.01 -5.67
CA LYS A 414 17.22 10.02 -4.75
C LYS A 414 15.80 10.38 -5.13
N LEU A 415 14.88 10.27 -4.17
CA LEU A 415 13.52 10.73 -4.35
C LEU A 415 13.45 12.22 -4.01
N LEU A 416 12.88 12.98 -4.94
CA LEU A 416 12.51 14.36 -4.71
C LEU A 416 11.22 14.41 -3.88
N PRO A 417 11.04 15.42 -3.01
CA PRO A 417 9.78 15.63 -2.31
C PRO A 417 8.61 15.66 -3.29
N LEU A 418 7.53 14.94 -2.97
CA LEU A 418 6.30 14.98 -3.75
C LEU A 418 5.65 16.38 -3.63
N PRO A 419 4.90 16.84 -4.64
CA PRO A 419 4.19 18.12 -4.57
C PRO A 419 3.31 18.22 -3.31
N GLY A 420 3.61 19.17 -2.43
CA GLY A 420 2.87 19.36 -1.17
C GLY A 420 3.52 18.74 0.07
N MET A 421 4.61 17.99 -0.08
CA MET A 421 5.47 17.58 1.04
C MET A 421 6.48 18.67 1.39
N ILE A 422 6.68 18.89 2.69
CA ILE A 422 7.67 19.84 3.22
C ILE A 422 9.03 19.15 3.43
N THR A 423 9.05 17.81 3.57
CA THR A 423 10.24 16.99 3.76
C THR A 423 10.30 15.89 2.70
N GLN A 424 11.46 15.24 2.52
CA GLN A 424 11.51 14.03 1.68
C GLN A 424 10.53 12.97 2.20
N PRO A 425 9.88 12.18 1.33
CA PRO A 425 9.07 11.06 1.76
C PRO A 425 10.00 10.07 2.48
N PRO A 426 9.70 9.67 3.74
CA PRO A 426 10.25 8.44 4.24
C PRO A 426 9.67 7.29 3.37
N LEU A 427 10.30 6.12 3.40
CA LEU A 427 9.98 5.00 2.51
C LEU A 427 9.81 3.72 3.33
N ASP A 428 8.92 3.74 4.31
CA ASP A 428 8.78 2.71 5.33
C ASP A 428 8.21 1.39 4.79
N VAL A 429 7.40 1.46 3.73
CA VAL A 429 6.81 0.28 3.08
C VAL A 429 7.13 0.30 1.59
N LEU A 430 7.66 -0.81 1.06
CA LEU A 430 7.92 -1.02 -0.36
C LEU A 430 7.24 -2.32 -0.80
N VAL A 431 6.43 -2.24 -1.85
CA VAL A 431 5.64 -3.37 -2.36
C VAL A 431 5.72 -3.39 -3.88
N ARG A 432 5.93 -4.59 -4.45
CA ARG A 432 5.89 -4.78 -5.89
C ARG A 432 4.44 -5.02 -6.33
N LEU A 433 4.02 -4.34 -7.38
CA LEU A 433 2.73 -4.54 -8.04
C LEU A 433 2.84 -5.59 -9.14
N GLU A 434 1.69 -6.14 -9.55
CA GLU A 434 1.60 -7.16 -10.60
C GLU A 434 2.14 -6.67 -11.94
N ASP A 435 1.94 -5.39 -12.25
CA ASP A 435 2.44 -4.73 -13.46
C ASP A 435 3.94 -4.38 -13.41
N GLY A 436 4.62 -4.72 -12.31
CA GLY A 436 6.04 -4.49 -12.10
C GLY A 436 6.38 -3.13 -11.48
N ARG A 437 5.43 -2.18 -11.38
CA ARG A 437 5.65 -0.94 -10.62
C ARG A 437 5.84 -1.24 -9.13
N ILE A 438 6.33 -0.25 -8.41
CA ILE A 438 6.52 -0.33 -6.97
C ILE A 438 5.55 0.64 -6.32
N ALA A 439 4.78 0.18 -5.33
CA ALA A 439 4.02 1.05 -4.46
C ALA A 439 4.78 1.29 -3.16
N SER A 440 4.68 2.52 -2.67
CA SER A 440 5.22 2.92 -1.38
C SER A 440 4.16 3.68 -0.60
N ALA A 441 4.17 3.50 0.71
CA ALA A 441 3.34 4.28 1.62
C ALA A 441 4.19 4.85 2.75
N ASP A 442 3.97 6.12 3.08
CA ASP A 442 4.58 6.75 4.23
C ASP A 442 3.80 7.98 4.70
N TRP A 443 4.35 8.70 5.66
CA TRP A 443 3.87 9.95 6.18
C TRP A 443 4.59 11.16 5.63
N GLY A 444 3.81 12.20 5.44
CA GLY A 444 4.33 13.55 5.33
C GLY A 444 3.46 14.52 6.11
N SER A 445 3.92 15.78 6.11
CA SER A 445 3.17 16.88 6.68
C SER A 445 2.54 17.69 5.55
N ALA A 446 1.23 17.84 5.59
CA ALA A 446 0.48 18.79 4.77
C ALA A 446 0.02 19.95 5.67
N GLY A 447 0.87 20.98 5.80
CA GLY A 447 0.67 22.03 6.80
C GLY A 447 0.88 21.51 8.22
N LYS A 448 -0.12 21.64 9.10
CA LYS A 448 -0.08 21.16 10.50
C LYS A 448 -0.58 19.71 10.68
N VAL A 449 -1.07 19.08 9.61
CA VAL A 449 -1.70 17.76 9.68
C VAL A 449 -0.73 16.70 9.16
N ARG A 450 -0.64 15.57 9.87
CA ARG A 450 0.03 14.36 9.36
C ARG A 450 -0.93 13.60 8.45
N VAL A 451 -0.44 13.26 7.27
CA VAL A 451 -1.20 12.51 6.26
C VAL A 451 -0.38 11.32 5.80
N ALA A 452 -1.04 10.19 5.60
CA ALA A 452 -0.46 9.10 4.85
C ALA A 452 -0.44 9.47 3.37
N PHE A 453 0.66 9.17 2.68
CA PHE A 453 0.87 9.30 1.25
C PHE A 453 1.13 7.92 0.67
N VAL A 454 0.37 7.57 -0.35
CA VAL A 454 0.60 6.38 -1.16
C VAL A 454 0.98 6.84 -2.57
N PHE A 455 2.02 6.27 -3.14
CA PHE A 455 2.48 6.62 -4.48
C PHE A 455 3.14 5.43 -5.17
N THR A 456 3.25 5.51 -6.49
CA THR A 456 3.91 4.48 -7.29
C THR A 456 5.17 4.97 -7.98
N LEU A 457 6.20 4.15 -7.95
CA LEU A 457 7.45 4.28 -8.67
C LEU A 457 7.48 3.29 -9.84
N GLN A 458 8.18 3.67 -10.89
CA GLN A 458 8.61 2.74 -11.94
C GLN A 458 9.67 1.77 -11.39
N PRO A 459 9.90 0.61 -12.03
CA PRO A 459 10.93 -0.35 -11.63
C PRO A 459 12.34 0.25 -11.49
N ASP A 460 12.64 1.31 -12.23
CA ASP A 460 13.92 2.03 -12.18
C ASP A 460 14.00 3.06 -11.04
N GLY A 461 13.02 3.06 -10.13
CA GLY A 461 12.89 3.93 -8.97
C GLY A 461 12.40 5.35 -9.29
N THR A 462 12.04 5.65 -10.55
CA THR A 462 11.51 6.97 -10.89
C THR A 462 10.07 7.13 -10.39
N VAL A 463 9.78 8.27 -9.77
CA VAL A 463 8.41 8.60 -9.33
C VAL A 463 7.55 8.80 -10.57
N THR A 464 6.45 8.08 -10.68
CA THR A 464 5.45 8.35 -11.74
C THR A 464 4.89 9.75 -11.47
N PRO A 465 4.87 10.68 -12.43
CA PRO A 465 4.45 12.05 -12.18
C PRO A 465 3.05 12.11 -11.57
N THR A 466 2.95 12.31 -10.27
CA THR A 466 1.69 12.68 -9.63
C THR A 466 1.43 14.12 -10.02
N SER A 467 0.32 14.39 -10.70
CA SER A 467 -0.16 15.77 -10.81
C SER A 467 -0.24 16.38 -9.39
N ARG A 468 -0.21 17.71 -9.27
CA ARG A 468 -0.41 18.38 -7.96
C ARG A 468 -1.73 17.94 -7.31
N GLU A 469 -2.69 17.47 -8.12
CA GLU A 469 -3.94 16.85 -7.69
C GLU A 469 -3.75 15.40 -7.24
N GLY A 470 -2.93 14.60 -7.93
CA GLY A 470 -2.56 13.26 -7.50
C GLY A 470 -1.87 13.18 -6.14
N ALA A 471 -0.96 14.12 -5.86
CA ALA A 471 -0.33 14.22 -4.54
C ALA A 471 -1.31 14.65 -3.43
N ARG A 472 -2.41 15.36 -3.77
CA ARG A 472 -3.50 15.65 -2.83
C ARG A 472 -4.41 14.46 -2.60
N ASN A 473 -4.66 13.65 -3.64
CA ASN A 473 -5.48 12.43 -3.53
C ASN A 473 -4.76 11.31 -2.77
N ALA A 474 -3.42 11.29 -2.82
CA ALA A 474 -2.58 10.42 -2.02
C ALA A 474 -2.60 10.75 -0.53
N ALA A 475 -2.94 11.99 -0.15
CA ALA A 475 -2.93 12.48 1.22
C ALA A 475 -4.24 12.09 1.95
N PHE A 476 -4.17 11.09 2.82
CA PHE A 476 -5.32 10.59 3.56
C PHE A 476 -5.25 10.96 5.06
N THR A 477 -6.40 11.32 5.65
CA THR A 477 -6.55 11.72 7.07
C THR A 477 -7.38 10.74 7.89
N ALA A 478 -6.93 10.46 9.12
CA ALA A 478 -7.49 9.59 10.17
C ALA A 478 -9.02 9.34 10.26
N ARG A 479 -9.90 10.28 9.89
CA ARG A 479 -11.37 10.11 9.96
C ARG A 479 -12.08 10.87 8.83
N PRO A 480 -12.75 10.18 7.88
CA PRO A 480 -13.55 10.82 6.83
C PRO A 480 -14.80 11.55 7.34
N SER A 481 -15.32 11.15 8.52
CA SER A 481 -16.54 11.71 9.13
C SER A 481 -16.32 12.95 9.99
N LEU A 482 -15.06 13.33 10.24
CA LEU A 482 -14.71 14.60 10.85
C LEU A 482 -14.25 15.56 9.74
N PRO A 483 -14.67 16.84 9.74
CA PRO A 483 -14.18 17.81 8.78
C PRO A 483 -12.65 17.89 8.88
N LEU A 484 -11.96 17.51 7.80
CA LEU A 484 -10.54 17.74 7.51
C LEU A 484 -9.67 18.13 8.72
N GLY A 485 -9.08 17.15 9.42
CA GLY A 485 -7.88 17.37 10.24
C GLY A 485 -7.95 18.47 11.32
N THR A 486 -9.12 18.73 11.94
CA THR A 486 -9.22 19.80 12.95
C THR A 486 -9.01 19.35 14.39
N ASP A 487 -9.02 18.04 14.69
CA ASP A 487 -8.72 17.58 16.04
C ASP A 487 -7.23 17.25 16.17
N PRO A 488 -6.40 18.13 16.78
CA PRO A 488 -4.98 17.92 16.95
C PRO A 488 -4.68 16.74 17.88
N ASN A 489 -5.69 16.18 18.56
CA ASN A 489 -5.51 15.05 19.45
C ASN A 489 -5.48 13.73 18.69
N TYR A 490 -5.81 13.64 17.39
CA TYR A 490 -5.76 12.38 16.65
C TYR A 490 -4.65 12.36 15.61
N ARG A 491 -3.92 11.25 15.54
CA ARG A 491 -2.89 10.98 14.54
C ARG A 491 -2.94 9.51 14.15
N LEU A 492 -2.78 9.19 12.86
CA LEU A 492 -2.50 7.80 12.48
C LEU A 492 -1.16 7.36 13.14
N GLU A 493 -0.91 6.06 13.23
CA GLU A 493 0.42 5.44 13.41
C GLU A 493 1.09 5.18 12.06
N ARG A 494 2.42 5.04 12.02
CA ARG A 494 3.17 4.90 10.77
C ARG A 494 2.57 3.74 9.98
N PRO A 495 2.31 3.89 8.66
CA PRO A 495 1.83 2.78 7.87
C PRO A 495 2.85 1.64 7.95
N ARG A 496 2.39 0.49 8.45
CA ARG A 496 3.22 -0.70 8.63
C ARG A 496 3.00 -1.71 7.52
N TRP A 497 1.82 -1.69 6.92
CA TRP A 497 1.45 -2.63 5.87
C TRP A 497 0.72 -1.94 4.74
N LEU A 498 1.19 -2.22 3.54
CA LEU A 498 0.50 -1.95 2.29
C LEU A 498 0.40 -3.31 1.57
N PHE A 499 -0.82 -3.75 1.29
CA PHE A 499 -1.05 -5.00 0.57
C PHE A 499 -1.41 -4.69 -0.87
N PRO A 500 -0.73 -5.28 -1.87
CA PRO A 500 -1.18 -5.19 -3.24
C PRO A 500 -2.44 -6.05 -3.38
N LEU A 501 -3.45 -5.51 -4.05
CA LEU A 501 -4.72 -6.16 -4.36
C LEU A 501 -4.88 -6.27 -5.89
N PRO A 502 -5.69 -7.23 -6.37
CA PRO A 502 -5.95 -7.38 -7.81
C PRO A 502 -6.45 -6.10 -8.47
N GLY A 503 -6.02 -5.90 -9.71
CA GLY A 503 -6.37 -4.74 -10.52
C GLY A 503 -5.60 -3.48 -10.09
N ASN A 504 -4.33 -3.61 -9.70
CA ASN A 504 -3.49 -2.49 -9.23
C ASN A 504 -4.18 -1.67 -8.13
N ARG A 505 -4.74 -2.35 -7.13
CA ARG A 505 -5.25 -1.69 -5.92
C ARG A 505 -4.29 -1.93 -4.76
N GLY A 506 -4.37 -1.09 -3.75
CA GLY A 506 -3.56 -1.18 -2.54
C GLY A 506 -4.43 -1.05 -1.31
N LEU A 507 -4.19 -1.86 -0.29
CA LEU A 507 -4.81 -1.71 1.02
C LEU A 507 -3.77 -1.31 2.05
N LEU A 508 -3.92 -0.10 2.58
CA LEU A 508 -3.10 0.43 3.68
C LEU A 508 -3.75 0.07 5.01
N VAL A 509 -2.96 -0.52 5.91
CA VAL A 509 -3.36 -0.80 7.30
C VAL A 509 -2.48 0.00 8.25
N SER A 510 -3.14 0.73 9.15
CA SER A 510 -2.50 1.63 10.11
C SER A 510 -3.31 1.68 11.39
N ASP A 511 -2.65 1.83 12.53
CA ASP A 511 -3.36 2.16 13.77
C ASP A 511 -3.75 3.65 13.78
N LEU A 512 -4.81 4.00 14.50
CA LEU A 512 -5.22 5.37 14.77
C LEU A 512 -5.01 5.66 16.25
N LEU A 513 -4.19 6.66 16.53
CA LEU A 513 -3.81 7.09 17.86
C LEU A 513 -4.55 8.38 18.23
N GLU A 514 -4.96 8.46 19.48
CA GLU A 514 -5.41 9.65 20.15
C GLU A 514 -4.35 10.03 21.19
N ASP A 515 -3.78 11.22 21.04
CA ASP A 515 -2.87 11.87 21.97
C ASP A 515 -3.67 12.31 23.23
N ARG A 516 -4.13 11.32 23.99
CA ARG A 516 -4.61 11.44 25.37
C ARG A 516 -4.12 10.27 26.25
N ARG A 517 -4.38 10.36 27.56
CA ARG A 517 -4.29 9.22 28.47
C ARG A 517 -5.59 8.42 28.45
N ASP A 518 -5.48 7.09 28.51
CA ASP A 518 -6.62 6.26 28.94
C ASP A 518 -6.86 6.36 30.46
N LYS A 519 -7.86 5.63 30.97
CA LYS A 519 -8.26 5.65 32.39
C LYS A 519 -7.13 5.14 33.29
N GLU A 520 -6.22 4.35 32.75
CA GLU A 520 -5.06 3.75 33.41
C GLU A 520 -3.79 4.62 33.27
N GLY A 521 -3.88 5.78 32.61
CA GLY A 521 -2.79 6.75 32.47
C GLY A 521 -1.80 6.47 31.34
N ARG A 522 -2.08 5.50 30.46
CA ARG A 522 -1.21 5.07 29.35
C ARG A 522 -1.32 6.04 28.16
N TRP A 523 -0.21 6.26 27.45
CA TRP A 523 -0.09 7.12 26.27
C TRP A 523 0.57 6.38 25.11
N PRO A 524 0.27 6.72 23.84
CA PRO A 524 -1.00 7.30 23.35
C PRO A 524 -2.12 6.24 23.35
N VAL A 525 -3.37 6.65 23.10
CA VAL A 525 -4.52 5.73 23.00
C VAL A 525 -4.78 5.35 21.55
N VAL A 526 -4.45 4.13 21.13
CA VAL A 526 -5.00 3.49 19.95
C VAL A 526 -6.52 3.40 20.09
N THR A 527 -7.25 4.12 19.23
CA THR A 527 -8.71 4.12 19.24
C THR A 527 -9.29 3.15 18.22
N ASP A 528 -8.63 3.03 17.06
CA ASP A 528 -9.13 2.27 15.94
C ASP A 528 -7.98 1.69 15.11
N VAL A 529 -8.22 0.58 14.43
CA VAL A 529 -7.47 0.18 13.24
C VAL A 529 -8.08 0.90 12.05
N HIS A 530 -7.26 1.60 11.28
CA HIS A 530 -7.66 2.32 10.09
C HIS A 530 -7.22 1.58 8.83
N LEU A 531 -8.19 1.27 7.97
CA LEU A 531 -8.02 0.62 6.67
C LEU A 531 -8.33 1.63 5.56
N ALA A 532 -7.45 1.79 4.58
CA ALA A 532 -7.69 2.66 3.43
C ALA A 532 -7.32 1.95 2.13
N ARG A 533 -8.21 2.00 1.13
CA ARG A 533 -7.99 1.38 -0.18
C ARG A 533 -7.65 2.43 -1.23
N PHE A 534 -6.71 2.10 -2.11
CA PHE A 534 -6.16 3.00 -3.12
C PHE A 534 -6.11 2.32 -4.48
N PHE A 535 -6.25 3.10 -5.54
CA PHE A 535 -5.82 2.74 -6.90
C PHE A 535 -4.33 3.09 -7.03
N LEU A 536 -3.52 2.12 -7.45
CA LEU A 536 -2.06 2.22 -7.55
C LEU A 536 -1.62 2.39 -9.00
#